data_AF-A0A7Z8QW76-F1
#
_entry.id   AF-A0A7Z8QW76-F1
#
_cell.length_a   1.000
_cell.length_b   1.000
_cell.length_c   1.000
_cell.angle_alpha   90.00
_cell.angle_beta   90.00
_cell.angle_gamma   90.00
#
_symmetry.space_group_name_H-M   'P 1'
#
loop_
_entity.id
_entity.type
_entity.pdbx_description
1 polymer ?
#
loop_
_entity_poly.entity_id
_entity_poly.type
_entity_poly.pdbx_seq_one_letter_code
_entity_poly.pdbx_strand_id
1 'polypeptide(L)'
;MATHGLESFYNNSNRQYAHFVDGGITDNLGLRAIYEFIELTGGAIRYSKRYKREMLQRIIIISVNASTNPEPQIDKTNKQPSLKDTINSITDIQLHRYNAATLSLMEKFISRWSKELSTPEKAVKPHFIRVAFREAPTASSRKILNTIPTSFSLTDEQVDHLIEAGRSLLRNSPEFQQLINDMQ
;
A
#
# COMPACT_ATOMS: atom_id res chain seq x y z
N MET A 1 -23.56 1.71 -7.00
CA MET A 1 -23.27 2.61 -5.85
C MET A 1 -22.29 3.73 -6.17
N ALA A 2 -21.32 3.59 -7.10
CA ALA A 2 -20.39 4.68 -7.45
C ALA A 2 -21.03 5.84 -8.25
N THR A 3 -22.15 5.62 -8.94
CA THR A 3 -22.77 6.62 -9.84
C THR A 3 -23.57 7.70 -9.11
N HIS A 4 -24.25 7.37 -7.99
CA HIS A 4 -25.06 8.33 -7.24
C HIS A 4 -24.22 9.41 -6.53
N GLY A 5 -23.00 9.09 -6.13
CA GLY A 5 -22.09 10.05 -5.51
C GLY A 5 -21.67 11.15 -6.50
N LEU A 6 -21.30 10.76 -7.73
CA LEU A 6 -20.90 11.66 -8.81
C LEU A 6 -22.06 12.53 -9.31
N GLU A 7 -23.27 11.98 -9.46
CA GLU A 7 -24.45 12.77 -9.86
C GLU A 7 -24.80 13.87 -8.84
N SER A 8 -24.60 13.59 -7.54
CA SER A 8 -24.84 14.59 -6.49
C SER A 8 -23.84 15.75 -6.47
N PHE A 9 -22.65 15.59 -7.06
CA PHE A 9 -21.65 16.66 -7.19
C PHE A 9 -22.03 17.70 -8.25
N TYR A 10 -22.83 17.31 -9.26
CA TYR A 10 -23.29 18.23 -10.30
C TYR A 10 -24.53 19.04 -9.89
N ASN A 11 -25.11 18.77 -8.72
CA ASN A 11 -26.25 19.52 -8.22
C ASN A 11 -25.79 20.78 -7.46
N ASN A 12 -25.48 21.84 -8.23
CA ASN A 12 -24.93 23.12 -7.76
C ASN A 12 -25.80 23.91 -6.76
N SER A 13 -27.04 23.46 -6.50
CA SER A 13 -27.98 24.17 -5.63
C SER A 13 -27.72 23.97 -4.13
N ASN A 14 -27.02 22.91 -3.72
CA ASN A 14 -26.83 22.57 -2.30
C ASN A 14 -25.39 22.18 -1.89
N ARG A 15 -24.41 22.22 -2.82
CA ARG A 15 -22.99 21.93 -2.55
C ARG A 15 -22.10 22.92 -3.28
N GLN A 16 -21.88 24.08 -2.66
CA GLN A 16 -21.10 25.18 -3.23
C GLN A 16 -19.58 25.01 -3.05
N TYR A 17 -19.15 24.08 -2.19
CA TYR A 17 -17.75 23.82 -1.88
C TYR A 17 -17.47 22.32 -1.88
N ALA A 18 -16.35 21.92 -2.49
CA ALA A 18 -15.82 20.57 -2.43
C ALA A 18 -14.68 20.52 -1.41
N HIS A 19 -14.82 19.69 -0.38
CA HIS A 19 -13.74 19.45 0.59
C HIS A 19 -12.96 18.22 0.15
N PHE A 20 -11.70 18.43 -0.23
CA PHE A 20 -10.78 17.36 -0.56
C PHE A 20 -9.98 16.99 0.68
N VAL A 21 -9.90 15.70 0.94
CA VAL A 21 -9.14 15.12 2.04
C VAL A 21 -8.00 14.31 1.43
N ASP A 22 -6.83 14.32 2.07
CA ASP A 22 -5.66 13.59 1.58
C ASP A 22 -5.97 12.09 1.46
N GLY A 23 -5.59 11.48 0.33
CA GLY A 23 -5.78 10.07 0.04
C GLY A 23 -5.10 9.14 1.05
N GLY A 24 -4.10 9.65 1.79
CA GLY A 24 -3.46 8.95 2.91
C GLY A 24 -4.38 8.55 4.06
N ILE A 25 -5.62 9.08 4.13
CA ILE A 25 -6.68 8.69 5.08
C ILE A 25 -7.53 7.52 4.57
N THR A 26 -7.49 7.24 3.26
CA THR A 26 -8.39 6.27 2.59
C THR A 26 -7.68 5.09 1.92
N ASP A 27 -6.41 5.25 1.51
CA ASP A 27 -5.55 4.18 1.00
C ASP A 27 -4.07 4.58 1.18
N ASN A 28 -3.38 4.03 2.17
CA ASN A 28 -1.97 4.37 2.41
C ASN A 28 -0.97 3.51 1.59
N LEU A 29 -1.46 2.47 0.90
CA LEU A 29 -0.63 1.55 0.12
C LEU A 29 -0.73 1.82 -1.39
N GLY A 30 -1.76 2.53 -1.84
CA GLY A 30 -2.00 2.85 -3.25
C GLY A 30 -2.33 1.64 -4.13
N LEU A 31 -2.51 0.46 -3.52
CA LEU A 31 -2.76 -0.80 -4.23
C LEU A 31 -4.12 -0.79 -4.93
N ARG A 32 -5.10 -0.06 -4.38
CA ARG A 32 -6.43 0.01 -4.97
C ARG A 32 -6.41 0.65 -6.35
N ALA A 33 -5.61 1.69 -6.54
CA ALA A 33 -5.46 2.37 -7.82
C ALA A 33 -4.94 1.42 -8.92
N ILE A 34 -4.02 0.52 -8.58
CA ILE A 34 -3.49 -0.50 -9.51
C ILE A 34 -4.62 -1.42 -9.97
N TYR A 35 -5.42 -1.93 -9.02
CA TYR A 35 -6.56 -2.77 -9.33
C TYR A 35 -7.59 -2.06 -10.21
N GLU A 36 -8.04 -0.87 -9.80
CA GLU A 36 -9.07 -0.13 -10.51
C GLU A 36 -8.61 0.20 -11.94
N PHE A 37 -7.36 0.59 -12.13
CA PHE A 37 -6.81 0.87 -13.45
C PHE A 37 -6.85 -0.35 -14.37
N ILE A 38 -6.41 -1.53 -13.90
CA ILE A 38 -6.41 -2.75 -14.71
C ILE A 38 -7.84 -3.16 -15.07
N GLU A 39 -8.77 -3.13 -14.11
CA GLU A 39 -10.17 -3.48 -14.38
C GLU A 39 -10.84 -2.49 -15.34
N LEU A 40 -10.57 -1.18 -15.21
CA LEU A 40 -11.09 -0.16 -16.14
C LEU A 40 -10.61 -0.38 -17.58
N THR A 41 -9.44 -0.99 -17.79
CA THR A 41 -9.00 -1.38 -19.15
C THR A 41 -9.74 -2.60 -19.70
N GLY A 42 -10.60 -3.25 -18.91
CA GLY A 42 -11.31 -4.48 -19.25
C GLY A 42 -10.60 -5.75 -18.77
N GLY A 43 -9.86 -5.66 -17.67
CA GLY A 43 -9.17 -6.79 -17.03
C GLY A 43 -7.76 -7.06 -17.57
N ALA A 44 -7.09 -8.02 -16.95
CA ALA A 44 -5.66 -8.29 -17.19
C ALA A 44 -5.33 -8.71 -18.63
N ILE A 45 -6.19 -9.49 -19.28
CA ILE A 45 -5.99 -9.93 -20.67
C ILE A 45 -6.01 -8.72 -21.62
N ARG A 46 -7.02 -7.84 -21.49
CA ARG A 46 -7.16 -6.67 -22.37
C ARG A 46 -6.06 -5.65 -22.09
N TYR A 47 -5.68 -5.48 -20.82
CA TYR A 47 -4.50 -4.72 -20.43
C TYR A 47 -3.24 -5.24 -21.14
N SER A 48 -2.96 -6.54 -21.02
CA SER A 48 -1.79 -7.17 -21.62
C SER A 48 -1.73 -6.99 -23.14
N LYS A 49 -2.84 -7.24 -23.86
CA LYS A 49 -2.94 -7.03 -25.31
C LYS A 49 -2.72 -5.58 -25.71
N ARG A 50 -3.38 -4.63 -25.02
CA ARG A 50 -3.28 -3.19 -25.32
C ARG A 50 -1.85 -2.67 -25.21
N TYR A 51 -1.10 -3.15 -24.22
CA TYR A 51 0.28 -2.75 -23.97
C TYR A 51 1.33 -3.71 -24.55
N LYS A 52 0.92 -4.62 -25.46
CA LYS A 52 1.80 -5.59 -26.13
C LYS A 52 2.67 -6.41 -25.16
N ARG A 53 2.09 -6.84 -24.04
CA ARG A 53 2.73 -7.64 -22.97
C ARG A 53 2.42 -9.14 -23.10
N GLU A 54 2.37 -9.64 -24.34
CA GLU A 54 1.93 -11.01 -24.65
C GLU A 54 2.88 -12.11 -24.12
N MET A 55 4.09 -11.74 -23.69
CA MET A 55 5.09 -12.67 -23.18
C MET A 55 5.30 -12.62 -21.66
N LEU A 56 4.39 -12.03 -20.89
CA LEU A 56 4.50 -12.01 -19.43
C LEU A 56 4.65 -13.44 -18.87
N GLN A 57 5.67 -13.65 -18.05
CA GLN A 57 5.88 -14.89 -17.29
C GLN A 57 5.54 -14.68 -15.81
N ARG A 58 5.49 -13.42 -15.36
CA ARG A 58 5.40 -13.04 -13.95
C ARG A 58 4.64 -11.75 -13.79
N ILE A 59 3.93 -11.64 -12.67
CA ILE A 59 3.36 -10.38 -12.18
C ILE A 59 4.02 -10.13 -10.83
N ILE A 60 4.71 -9.01 -10.69
CA ILE A 60 5.45 -8.68 -9.47
C ILE A 60 4.88 -7.37 -8.93
N ILE A 61 4.38 -7.40 -7.70
CA ILE A 61 3.92 -6.22 -6.97
C ILE A 61 4.68 -6.17 -5.65
N ILE A 62 5.36 -5.07 -5.38
CA ILE A 62 6.05 -4.80 -4.11
C ILE A 62 5.25 -3.73 -3.37
N SER A 63 4.63 -4.12 -2.26
CA SER A 63 3.91 -3.21 -1.36
C SER A 63 4.80 -2.84 -0.19
N VAL A 64 5.10 -1.55 -0.04
CA VAL A 64 5.92 -1.03 1.07
C VAL A 64 5.03 -0.27 2.05
N ASN A 65 4.97 -0.73 3.30
CA ASN A 65 4.26 -0.06 4.37
C ASN A 65 5.26 0.61 5.33
N ALA A 66 5.37 1.93 5.20
CA ALA A 66 6.23 2.78 6.02
C ALA A 66 5.50 3.38 7.25
N SER A 67 4.31 2.89 7.60
CA SER A 67 3.56 3.39 8.76
C SER A 67 4.36 3.23 10.04
N THR A 68 4.53 4.35 10.75
CA THR A 68 5.05 4.41 12.11
C THR A 68 3.89 4.42 13.10
N ASN A 69 4.03 3.72 14.21
CA ASN A 69 3.15 3.80 15.37
C ASN A 69 3.95 4.36 16.57
N PRO A 70 4.28 5.66 16.59
CA PRO A 70 4.97 6.28 17.72
C PRO A 70 4.14 6.08 18.99
N GLU A 71 4.78 5.74 20.12
CA GLU A 71 4.05 5.56 21.38
C GLU A 71 3.22 6.82 21.69
N PRO A 72 1.89 6.68 21.87
CA PRO A 72 1.05 7.79 22.27
C PRO A 72 1.56 8.37 23.59
N GLN A 73 1.97 9.64 23.59
CA GLN A 73 2.34 10.33 24.84
C GLN A 73 1.09 10.81 25.61
N ILE A 74 -0.09 10.63 25.01
CA ILE A 74 -1.40 11.00 25.57
C ILE A 74 -1.65 10.26 26.89
N ASP A 75 -1.24 9.00 26.99
CA ASP A 75 -1.41 8.18 28.19
C ASP A 75 -0.38 8.48 29.28
N LYS A 76 0.67 9.26 28.96
CA LYS A 76 1.75 9.60 29.91
C LYS A 76 1.48 10.88 30.70
N THR A 77 0.39 11.59 30.41
CA THR A 77 0.06 12.85 31.09
C THR A 77 -1.45 12.95 31.33
N ASN A 78 -1.87 13.57 32.43
CA ASN A 78 -3.29 13.87 32.68
C ASN A 78 -3.83 15.04 31.84
N LYS A 79 -3.07 15.51 30.83
CA LYS A 79 -3.55 16.57 29.93
C LYS A 79 -4.52 15.97 28.93
N GLN A 80 -5.65 16.65 28.72
CA GLN A 80 -6.65 16.24 27.74
C GLN A 80 -6.01 16.14 26.34
N PRO A 81 -6.27 15.06 25.58
CA PRO A 81 -5.75 14.91 24.23
C PRO A 81 -6.15 16.11 23.37
N SER A 82 -5.26 16.58 22.52
CA SER A 82 -5.62 17.64 21.58
C SER A 82 -6.57 17.09 20.50
N LEU A 83 -7.33 17.96 19.85
CA LEU A 83 -8.18 17.58 18.72
C LEU A 83 -7.37 16.88 17.61
N LYS A 84 -6.12 17.31 17.39
CA LYS A 84 -5.19 16.69 16.44
C LYS A 84 -4.84 15.26 16.84
N ASP A 85 -4.59 15.02 18.12
CA ASP A 85 -4.25 13.69 18.63
C ASP A 85 -5.43 12.72 18.49
N THR A 86 -6.64 13.17 18.82
CA THR A 86 -7.86 12.36 18.67
C THR A 86 -8.16 12.02 17.20
N ILE A 87 -8.02 13.00 16.29
CA ILE A 87 -8.22 12.78 14.85
C ILE A 87 -7.20 11.78 14.31
N ASN A 88 -5.93 11.90 14.71
CA ASN A 88 -4.87 10.98 14.28
C ASN A 88 -5.16 9.54 14.76
N SER A 89 -5.50 9.33 16.03
CA SER A 89 -5.76 7.98 16.56
C SER A 89 -6.95 7.28 15.89
N ILE A 90 -8.04 8.01 15.59
CA ILE A 90 -9.18 7.45 14.86
C ILE A 90 -8.77 7.09 13.43
N THR A 91 -7.98 7.95 12.79
CA THR A 91 -7.45 7.73 11.44
C THR A 91 -6.57 6.49 11.39
N ASP A 92 -5.65 6.32 12.35
CA ASP A 92 -4.74 5.18 12.44
C ASP A 92 -5.49 3.84 12.54
N ILE A 93 -6.55 3.77 13.37
CA ILE A 93 -7.38 2.57 13.52
C ILE A 93 -8.09 2.22 12.21
N GLN A 94 -8.68 3.21 11.53
CA GLN A 94 -9.34 3.00 10.26
C GLN A 94 -8.35 2.53 9.19
N LEU A 95 -7.19 3.20 9.09
CA LEU A 95 -6.13 2.85 8.15
C LEU A 95 -5.62 1.43 8.37
N HIS A 96 -5.42 0.98 9.61
CA HIS A 96 -5.00 -0.40 9.88
C HIS A 96 -5.99 -1.43 9.32
N ARG A 97 -7.30 -1.21 9.44
CA ARG A 97 -8.32 -2.10 8.88
C ARG A 97 -8.41 -2.04 7.37
N TYR A 98 -8.35 -0.84 6.79
CA TYR A 98 -8.37 -0.65 5.33
C TYR A 98 -7.13 -1.27 4.68
N ASN A 99 -5.96 -1.17 5.32
CA ASN A 99 -4.73 -1.79 4.83
C ASN A 99 -4.84 -3.31 4.78
N ALA A 100 -5.38 -3.94 5.82
CA ALA A 100 -5.59 -5.40 5.82
C ALA A 100 -6.54 -5.85 4.70
N ALA A 101 -7.67 -5.15 4.55
CA ALA A 101 -8.64 -5.44 3.49
C ALA A 101 -8.03 -5.27 2.09
N THR A 102 -7.28 -4.18 1.88
CA THR A 102 -6.62 -3.86 0.60
C THR A 102 -5.55 -4.88 0.25
N LEU A 103 -4.76 -5.34 1.22
CA LEU A 103 -3.76 -6.39 1.03
C LEU A 103 -4.41 -7.72 0.61
N SER A 104 -5.42 -8.19 1.34
CA SER A 104 -6.14 -9.42 1.00
C SER A 104 -6.86 -9.34 -0.34
N LEU A 105 -7.35 -8.16 -0.69
CA LEU A 105 -7.98 -7.90 -1.97
C LEU A 105 -6.94 -8.00 -3.11
N MET A 106 -5.78 -7.38 -2.94
CA MET A 106 -4.69 -7.43 -3.92
C MET A 106 -4.16 -8.85 -4.11
N GLU A 107 -3.99 -9.63 -3.03
CA GLU A 107 -3.60 -11.04 -3.09
C GLU A 107 -4.56 -11.87 -3.98
N LYS A 108 -5.87 -11.63 -3.86
CA LYS A 108 -6.87 -12.29 -4.71
C LYS A 108 -6.75 -11.86 -6.17
N PHE A 109 -6.51 -10.57 -6.42
CA PHE A 109 -6.45 -10.05 -7.79
C PHE A 109 -5.19 -10.45 -8.52
N ILE A 110 -4.02 -10.38 -7.89
CA ILE A 110 -2.78 -10.83 -8.52
C ILE A 110 -2.86 -12.32 -8.86
N SER A 111 -3.45 -13.14 -7.98
CA SER A 111 -3.68 -14.57 -8.23
C SER A 111 -4.64 -14.78 -9.40
N ARG A 112 -5.75 -14.05 -9.45
CA ARG A 112 -6.73 -14.11 -10.55
C ARG A 112 -6.12 -13.69 -11.87
N TRP A 113 -5.46 -12.54 -11.94
CA TRP A 113 -4.80 -12.05 -13.15
C TRP A 113 -3.73 -13.03 -13.64
N SER A 114 -3.00 -13.65 -12.73
CA SER A 114 -2.03 -14.70 -13.08
C SER A 114 -2.70 -15.88 -13.77
N LYS A 115 -3.84 -16.36 -13.25
CA LYS A 115 -4.62 -17.45 -13.87
C LYS A 115 -5.19 -17.05 -15.22
N GLU A 116 -5.78 -15.85 -15.33
CA GLU A 116 -6.36 -15.33 -16.58
C GLU A 116 -5.32 -15.15 -17.68
N LEU A 117 -4.10 -14.77 -17.32
CA LEU A 117 -2.99 -14.57 -18.26
C LEU A 117 -2.20 -15.84 -18.57
N SER A 118 -2.42 -16.92 -17.80
CA SER A 118 -1.75 -18.21 -18.03
C SER A 118 -2.39 -18.96 -19.19
N THR A 119 -1.58 -19.61 -20.01
CA THR A 119 -2.01 -20.60 -21.00
C THR A 119 -1.51 -22.00 -20.60
N PRO A 120 -2.02 -23.08 -21.23
CA PRO A 120 -1.48 -24.42 -21.02
C PRO A 120 0.02 -24.52 -21.31
N GLU A 121 0.55 -23.78 -22.30
CA GLU A 121 1.98 -23.78 -22.60
C GLU A 121 2.80 -22.83 -21.70
N LYS A 122 2.16 -21.84 -21.07
CA LYS A 122 2.87 -20.78 -20.35
C LYS A 122 2.10 -20.29 -19.13
N ALA A 123 2.54 -20.74 -17.96
CA ALA A 123 2.04 -20.24 -16.69
C ALA A 123 2.64 -18.87 -16.34
N VAL A 124 1.78 -17.93 -15.97
CA VAL A 124 2.18 -16.67 -15.33
C VAL A 124 2.23 -16.90 -13.83
N LYS A 125 3.34 -16.51 -13.19
CA LYS A 125 3.52 -16.63 -11.73
C LYS A 125 3.26 -15.29 -11.01
N PRO A 126 2.39 -15.24 -9.99
CA PRO A 126 2.18 -14.03 -9.20
C PRO A 126 3.18 -13.94 -8.04
N HIS A 127 3.74 -12.76 -7.83
CA HIS A 127 4.63 -12.44 -6.72
C HIS A 127 4.14 -11.17 -6.04
N PHE A 128 3.55 -11.31 -4.85
CA PHE A 128 3.12 -10.17 -4.03
C PHE A 128 4.01 -10.03 -2.82
N ILE A 129 5.02 -9.17 -2.95
CA ILE A 129 6.06 -8.96 -1.95
C ILE A 129 5.60 -7.84 -1.03
N ARG A 130 5.57 -8.12 0.27
CA ARG A 130 5.15 -7.17 1.28
C ARG A 130 6.33 -6.82 2.16
N VAL A 131 6.57 -5.54 2.34
CA VAL A 131 7.64 -5.00 3.18
C VAL A 131 7.03 -4.01 4.14
N ALA A 132 7.28 -4.16 5.44
CA ALA A 132 6.80 -3.20 6.44
C ALA A 132 7.86 -2.88 7.49
N PHE A 133 7.93 -1.63 7.97
CA PHE A 133 8.90 -1.25 9.01
C PHE A 133 8.76 -2.05 10.31
N ARG A 134 7.53 -2.45 10.67
CA ARG A 134 7.27 -3.32 11.82
C ARG A 134 7.90 -4.71 11.71
N GLU A 135 8.24 -5.14 10.50
CA GLU A 135 8.88 -6.44 10.21
C GLU A 135 10.41 -6.33 10.28
N ALA A 136 10.97 -5.17 10.64
CA ALA A 136 12.42 -5.03 10.78
C ALA A 136 12.95 -6.01 11.84
N PRO A 137 14.13 -6.61 11.59
CA PRO A 137 14.57 -7.81 12.31
C PRO A 137 14.90 -7.53 13.78
N THR A 138 15.43 -6.35 14.08
CA THR A 138 15.86 -5.99 15.44
C THR A 138 14.90 -4.97 16.08
N ALA A 139 14.80 -5.02 17.40
CA ALA A 139 14.01 -4.04 18.15
C ALA A 139 14.56 -2.61 18.01
N SER A 140 15.88 -2.45 17.91
CA SER A 140 16.53 -1.15 17.68
C SER A 140 16.17 -0.59 16.30
N SER A 141 16.27 -1.38 15.23
CA SER A 141 15.89 -0.94 13.88
C SER A 141 14.41 -0.56 13.82
N ARG A 142 13.52 -1.36 14.43
CA ARG A 142 12.10 -1.01 14.54
C ARG A 142 11.89 0.33 15.23
N LYS A 143 12.57 0.57 16.35
CA LYS A 143 12.47 1.83 17.10
C LYS A 143 12.96 3.02 16.27
N ILE A 144 14.11 2.89 15.60
CA ILE A 144 14.66 3.94 14.74
C ILE A 144 13.66 4.28 13.63
N LEU A 145 13.20 3.28 12.86
CA LEU A 145 12.22 3.48 11.78
C LEU A 145 10.93 4.11 12.27
N ASN A 146 10.48 3.75 13.47
CA ASN A 146 9.27 4.30 14.10
C ASN A 146 9.39 5.78 14.51
N THR A 147 10.62 6.31 14.58
CA THR A 147 10.89 7.73 14.91
C THR A 147 11.11 8.60 13.69
N ILE A 148 11.24 8.02 12.49
CA ILE A 148 11.45 8.78 11.26
C ILE A 148 10.13 9.49 10.91
N PRO A 149 10.12 10.83 10.82
CA PRO A 149 8.89 11.57 10.56
C PRO A 149 8.46 11.40 9.11
N THR A 150 7.15 11.32 8.87
CA THR A 150 6.58 11.45 7.53
C THR A 150 6.65 12.91 7.09
N SER A 151 7.80 13.34 6.55
CA SER A 151 8.03 14.73 6.15
C SER A 151 8.89 14.83 4.89
N PHE A 152 8.85 15.98 4.22
CA PHE A 152 9.70 16.29 3.07
C PHE A 152 11.15 16.65 3.45
N SER A 153 11.50 16.63 4.74
CA SER A 153 12.82 17.01 5.24
C SER A 153 13.34 15.92 6.17
N LEU A 154 14.16 15.02 5.64
CA LEU A 154 14.85 13.98 6.39
C LEU A 154 16.33 14.31 6.51
N THR A 155 16.96 13.92 7.62
CA THR A 155 18.42 13.99 7.75
C THR A 155 19.08 12.88 6.93
N ASP A 156 20.34 13.07 6.56
CA ASP A 156 21.11 12.04 5.81
C ASP A 156 21.12 10.70 6.56
N GLU A 157 21.30 10.73 7.89
CA GLU A 157 21.25 9.53 8.74
C GLU A 157 19.89 8.82 8.68
N GLN A 158 18.78 9.58 8.66
CA GLN A 158 17.44 8.99 8.52
C GLN A 158 17.25 8.35 7.14
N VAL A 159 17.77 8.99 6.09
CA VAL A 159 17.74 8.44 4.73
C VAL A 159 18.55 7.13 4.64
N ASP A 160 19.74 7.10 5.22
CA ASP A 160 20.58 5.90 5.28
C ASP A 160 19.89 4.75 6.01
N HIS A 161 19.25 5.03 7.15
CA HIS A 161 18.46 4.04 7.88
C HIS A 161 17.28 3.50 7.06
N LEU A 162 16.58 4.35 6.30
CA LEU A 162 15.49 3.92 5.42
C LEU A 162 15.98 3.02 4.29
N ILE A 163 17.09 3.40 3.64
CA ILE A 163 17.69 2.62 2.55
C ILE A 163 18.11 1.23 3.06
N GLU A 164 18.81 1.19 4.19
CA GLU A 164 19.29 -0.06 4.77
C GLU A 164 18.14 -0.95 5.23
N ALA A 165 17.13 -0.37 5.89
CA ALA A 165 15.93 -1.11 6.27
C ALA A 165 15.19 -1.67 5.05
N GLY A 166 15.02 -0.88 3.99
CA GLY A 166 14.39 -1.33 2.74
C GLY A 166 15.13 -2.51 2.12
N ARG A 167 16.47 -2.45 2.05
CA ARG A 167 17.31 -3.56 1.55
C ARG A 167 17.16 -4.81 2.39
N SER A 168 17.30 -4.68 3.71
CA SER A 168 17.22 -5.81 4.64
C SER A 168 15.84 -6.46 4.61
N LEU A 169 14.77 -5.66 4.71
CA LEU A 169 13.40 -6.16 4.71
C LEU A 169 13.06 -6.88 3.40
N LEU A 170 13.42 -6.29 2.26
CA LEU A 170 13.15 -6.90 0.96
C LEU A 170 13.92 -8.21 0.77
N ARG A 171 15.21 -8.25 1.09
CA ARG A 171 16.04 -9.46 0.93
C ARG A 171 15.64 -10.60 1.86
N ASN A 172 15.06 -10.27 3.01
CA ASN A 172 14.57 -11.24 3.97
C ASN A 172 13.09 -11.62 3.76
N SER A 173 12.38 -11.01 2.79
CA SER A 173 11.01 -11.41 2.46
C SER A 173 11.02 -12.79 1.80
N PRO A 174 10.23 -13.75 2.32
CA PRO A 174 10.08 -15.08 1.71
C PRO A 174 9.59 -15.01 0.26
N GLU A 175 8.66 -14.10 -0.04
CA GLU A 175 8.10 -13.91 -1.38
C GLU A 175 9.15 -13.36 -2.34
N PHE A 176 10.02 -12.46 -1.87
CA PHE A 176 11.13 -11.96 -2.66
C PHE A 176 12.17 -13.06 -2.93
N GLN A 177 12.49 -13.87 -1.93
CA GLN A 177 13.39 -15.02 -2.10
C GLN A 177 12.81 -16.04 -3.09
N GLN A 178 11.49 -16.30 -3.03
CA GLN A 178 10.81 -17.15 -3.98
C GLN A 178 10.88 -16.58 -5.42
N LEU A 179 10.69 -15.27 -5.57
CA LEU A 179 10.86 -14.60 -6.87
C LEU A 179 12.27 -14.82 -7.43
N ILE A 180 13.31 -14.62 -6.62
CA ILE A 180 14.69 -14.79 -7.05
C ILE A 180 14.97 -16.25 -7.43
N ASN A 181 14.54 -17.21 -6.61
CA ASN A 181 14.71 -18.64 -6.90
C ASN A 181 14.01 -19.06 -8.19
N ASP A 182 12.84 -18.48 -8.48
CA ASP A 182 12.14 -18.77 -9.72
C ASP A 182 12.84 -18.16 -10.95
N MET A 183 13.70 -17.14 -10.77
CA MET A 183 14.40 -16.44 -11.85
C MET A 183 15.78 -17.04 -12.18
N GLN A 184 16.28 -17.92 -11.32
CA GLN A 184 17.49 -18.71 -11.54
C GLN A 184 17.18 -19.93 -12.42
#